data_AF-A0A6B9G2T0-F1
#
_entry.id   AF-A0A6B9G2T0-F1
#
_cell.length_a   1.000
_cell.length_b   1.000
_cell.length_c   1.000
_cell.angle_alpha   90.00
_cell.angle_beta   90.00
_cell.angle_gamma   90.00
#
_symmetry.space_group_name_H-M   'P 1'
#
loop_
_entity.id
_entity.type
_entity.pdbx_description
1 polymer ?
#
loop_
_entity_poly.entity_id
_entity_poly.type
_entity_poly.pdbx_seq_one_letter_code
_entity_poly.pdbx_strand_id
1 'polypeptide(L)'
;MTNSANDIIECESVSLRVAPGEYFNFPVVDNKGLFRHFYKTSEEFKFQVQSSEPFEEDTIYALYGKKGDFAYLICAWDKKEEINDSALEILKSSVKFSYLLN
;
A
#
# COMPACT_ATOMS: atom_id res chain seq x y z
N MET A 1 -5.00 -19.79 -24.03
CA MET A 1 -5.76 -18.65 -23.47
C MET A 1 -4.88 -17.44 -23.66
N THR A 2 -5.28 -16.50 -24.50
CA THR A 2 -4.55 -15.25 -24.72
C THR A 2 -4.96 -14.29 -23.62
N ASN A 3 -4.12 -14.13 -22.60
CA ASN A 3 -4.37 -13.12 -21.60
C ASN A 3 -4.28 -11.75 -22.27
N SER A 4 -5.34 -10.95 -22.18
CA SER A 4 -5.33 -9.60 -22.70
C SER A 4 -4.46 -8.72 -21.79
N ALA A 5 -3.90 -7.62 -22.30
CA ALA A 5 -3.09 -6.69 -21.50
C ALA A 5 -3.86 -6.03 -20.32
N ASN A 6 -5.16 -6.31 -20.19
CA ASN A 6 -6.07 -5.81 -19.15
C ASN A 6 -6.51 -6.91 -18.18
N ASP A 7 -5.97 -8.12 -18.27
CA ASP A 7 -6.34 -9.18 -17.34
C ASP A 7 -5.71 -8.88 -15.98
N ILE A 8 -6.57 -8.56 -15.02
CA ILE A 8 -6.16 -8.23 -13.66
C ILE A 8 -5.65 -9.50 -12.99
N ILE A 9 -4.42 -9.45 -12.46
CA ILE A 9 -3.82 -10.55 -11.70
C ILE A 9 -4.21 -10.38 -10.23
N GLU A 10 -5.14 -11.20 -9.76
CA GLU A 10 -5.44 -11.32 -8.33
C GLU A 10 -4.32 -12.14 -7.65
N CYS A 11 -3.69 -11.57 -6.63
CA CYS A 11 -2.67 -12.24 -5.84
C CYS A 11 -2.61 -11.67 -4.43
N GLU A 12 -2.26 -12.51 -3.45
CA GLU A 12 -2.12 -12.10 -2.04
C GLU A 12 -0.83 -11.30 -1.78
N SER A 13 0.18 -11.49 -2.62
CA SER A 13 1.46 -10.79 -2.52
C SER A 13 2.18 -10.72 -3.87
N VAL A 14 3.06 -9.73 -4.00
CA VAL A 14 3.95 -9.55 -5.15
C VAL A 14 5.40 -9.50 -4.67
N SER A 15 6.25 -10.34 -5.26
CA SER A 15 7.69 -10.31 -5.01
C SER A 15 8.37 -9.33 -5.96
N LEU A 16 9.04 -8.30 -5.45
CA LEU A 16 9.86 -7.40 -6.26
C LEU A 16 11.33 -7.46 -5.81
N ARG A 17 12.24 -7.35 -6.77
CA ARG A 17 13.67 -7.18 -6.49
C ARG A 17 13.93 -5.74 -6.07
N VAL A 18 14.22 -5.52 -4.80
CA VAL A 18 14.42 -4.19 -4.21
C VAL A 18 15.88 -3.74 -4.25
N ALA A 19 16.82 -4.67 -4.33
CA ALA A 19 18.26 -4.41 -4.49
C ALA A 19 18.96 -5.59 -5.21
N PRO A 20 20.24 -5.47 -5.60
CA PRO A 20 20.95 -6.60 -6.18
C PRO A 20 21.01 -7.82 -5.23
N GLY A 21 20.33 -8.91 -5.62
CA GLY A 21 20.24 -10.13 -4.80
C GLY A 21 19.18 -10.11 -3.69
N GLU A 22 18.48 -8.99 -3.49
CA GLU A 22 17.44 -8.85 -2.47
C GLU A 22 16.05 -8.77 -3.11
N TYR A 23 15.20 -9.73 -2.73
CA TYR A 23 13.78 -9.72 -3.07
C TYR A 23 12.96 -9.45 -1.81
N PHE A 24 11.88 -8.70 -1.97
CA PHE A 24 10.93 -8.45 -0.91
C PHE A 24 9.53 -8.81 -1.39
N ASN A 25 8.79 -9.52 -0.54
CA ASN A 25 7.39 -9.87 -0.78
C ASN A 25 6.52 -8.77 -0.20
N PHE A 26 5.90 -8.00 -1.08
CA PHE A 26 4.95 -6.96 -0.72
C PHE A 26 3.57 -7.60 -0.60
N PRO A 27 2.88 -7.46 0.55
CA PRO A 27 1.49 -7.88 0.65
C PRO A 27 0.65 -7.00 -0.29
N VAL A 28 -0.31 -7.62 -0.98
CA VAL A 28 -1.34 -6.89 -1.72
C VAL A 28 -2.43 -6.57 -0.72
N VAL A 29 -2.46 -5.32 -0.24
CA VAL A 29 -3.46 -4.85 0.72
C VAL A 29 -4.69 -4.35 -0.04
N ASP A 30 -5.65 -5.24 -0.25
CA ASP A 30 -6.95 -4.90 -0.85
C ASP A 30 -7.99 -4.68 0.25
N ASN A 31 -8.03 -3.47 0.81
CA ASN A 31 -9.12 -3.08 1.70
C ASN A 31 -9.99 -1.94 1.14
N LYS A 32 -9.67 -1.43 -0.06
CA LYS A 32 -10.42 -0.40 -0.79
C LYS A 32 -10.41 -0.59 -2.32
N GLY A 33 -10.02 -1.77 -2.83
CA GLY A 33 -9.88 -2.07 -4.25
C GLY A 33 -8.44 -2.43 -4.66
N LEU A 34 -8.34 -3.09 -5.82
CA LEU A 34 -7.11 -3.63 -6.39
C LEU A 34 -6.05 -2.54 -6.68
N PHE A 35 -4.77 -2.89 -6.83
CA PHE A 35 -3.73 -1.94 -7.23
C PHE A 35 -3.62 -1.91 -8.76
N ARG A 36 -3.82 -0.76 -9.41
CA ARG A 36 -3.61 -0.63 -10.87
C ARG A 36 -2.33 0.11 -11.24
N HIS A 37 -1.74 0.91 -10.35
CA HIS A 37 -0.68 1.83 -10.73
C HIS A 37 0.48 1.88 -9.71
N PHE A 38 1.70 1.79 -10.24
CA PHE A 38 2.89 2.35 -9.60
C PHE A 38 3.28 3.61 -10.36
N TYR A 39 3.70 4.65 -9.67
CA TYR A 39 4.26 5.84 -10.31
C TYR A 39 5.58 6.23 -9.67
N LYS A 40 6.41 6.89 -10.48
CA LYS A 40 7.67 7.46 -10.06
C LYS A 40 7.38 8.76 -9.32
N THR A 41 7.90 8.91 -8.10
CA THR A 41 7.74 10.13 -7.31
C THR A 41 9.06 10.91 -7.24
N SER A 42 8.98 12.18 -6.83
CA SER A 42 10.15 13.00 -6.48
C SER A 42 10.50 12.91 -4.99
N GLU A 43 9.90 11.97 -4.27
CA GLU A 43 10.07 11.79 -2.82
C GLU A 43 11.33 10.99 -2.47
N GLU A 44 11.61 10.82 -1.17
CA GLU A 44 12.71 9.97 -0.69
C GLU A 44 12.56 8.47 -1.06
N PHE A 45 11.36 8.03 -1.45
CA PHE A 45 11.13 6.76 -2.14
C PHE A 45 10.93 7.08 -3.62
N LYS A 46 11.45 6.27 -4.54
CA LYS A 46 11.34 6.55 -5.99
C LYS A 46 10.07 5.99 -6.61
N PHE A 47 9.50 4.95 -6.00
CA PHE A 47 8.32 4.25 -6.51
C PHE A 47 7.28 4.13 -5.40
N GLN A 48 6.02 4.43 -5.72
CA GLN A 48 4.90 4.24 -4.82
C GLN A 48 3.86 3.32 -5.46
N VAL A 49 3.38 2.35 -4.69
CA VAL A 49 2.32 1.42 -5.09
C VAL A 49 0.99 1.94 -4.51
N GLN A 50 0.00 2.24 -5.37
CA GLN A 50 -1.32 2.77 -4.98
C GLN A 50 -2.50 1.92 -5.48
N SER A 51 -3.62 2.01 -4.76
CA SER A 51 -4.91 1.41 -5.16
C SER A 51 -5.43 2.00 -6.47
N SER A 52 -6.34 1.27 -7.13
CA SER A 52 -6.82 1.51 -8.49
C SER A 52 -7.96 2.50 -8.60
N GLU A 53 -8.72 2.65 -7.53
CA GLU A 53 -9.91 3.48 -7.50
C GLU A 53 -9.54 4.84 -6.89
N PRO A 54 -9.86 5.96 -7.55
CA PRO A 54 -9.89 7.24 -6.86
C PRO A 54 -10.86 7.09 -5.70
N PHE A 55 -10.36 7.30 -4.48
CA PHE A 55 -11.14 7.32 -3.27
C PHE A 55 -12.31 8.32 -3.45
N GLU A 56 -13.54 7.82 -3.60
CA GLU A 56 -14.73 8.65 -3.83
C GLU A 56 -15.12 9.48 -2.59
N GLU A 57 -14.53 9.21 -1.42
CA GLU A 57 -14.80 9.95 -0.17
C GLU A 57 -13.69 10.94 0.22
N ASP A 58 -14.11 12.09 0.75
CA ASP A 58 -13.32 13.32 0.98
C ASP A 58 -12.16 13.19 1.99
N THR A 59 -11.97 12.07 2.68
CA THR A 59 -10.77 11.86 3.52
C THR A 59 -10.46 10.37 3.67
N ILE A 60 -9.49 9.88 2.88
CA ILE A 60 -8.90 8.56 3.06
C ILE A 60 -7.48 8.71 3.59
N TYR A 61 -7.23 8.12 4.75
CA TYR A 61 -5.89 7.97 5.30
C TYR A 61 -5.23 6.74 4.67
N ALA A 62 -3.93 6.82 4.45
CA ALA A 62 -3.16 5.68 3.96
C ALA A 62 -1.82 5.61 4.70
N LEU A 63 -1.51 4.41 5.20
CA LEU A 63 -0.22 4.09 5.81
C LEU A 63 0.63 3.36 4.79
N TYR A 64 1.80 3.91 4.50
CA TYR A 64 2.79 3.29 3.62
C TYR A 64 4.01 2.82 4.41
N GLY A 65 4.47 1.61 4.10
CA GLY A 65 5.78 1.12 4.49
C GLY A 65 6.83 1.48 3.44
N LYS A 66 8.10 1.56 3.83
CA LYS A 66 9.23 1.80 2.92
C LYS A 66 10.20 0.61 2.95
N LYS A 67 10.59 0.12 1.77
CA LYS A 67 11.65 -0.87 1.59
C LYS A 67 12.56 -0.45 0.43
N GLY A 68 13.76 0.00 0.75
CA GLY A 68 14.66 0.59 -0.24
C GLY A 68 14.04 1.81 -0.92
N ASP A 69 13.99 1.78 -2.25
CA ASP A 69 13.40 2.84 -3.09
C ASP A 69 11.88 2.69 -3.29
N PHE A 70 11.25 1.69 -2.66
CA PHE A 70 9.82 1.39 -2.83
C PHE A 70 9.01 1.76 -1.59
N ALA A 71 7.88 2.42 -1.81
CA ALA A 71 6.81 2.58 -0.84
C ALA A 71 5.63 1.66 -1.21
N TYR A 72 5.11 0.93 -0.22
CA TYR A 72 4.00 -0.01 -0.39
C TYR A 72 2.90 0.27 0.61
N LEU A 73 1.64 0.12 0.18
CA LEU A 73 0.48 0.34 1.04
C LEU A 73 0.41 -0.76 2.10
N ILE A 74 0.29 -0.36 3.37
CA ILE A 74 0.06 -1.25 4.51
C ILE A 74 -1.44 -1.28 4.84
N CYS A 75 -2.12 -0.14 4.77
CA CYS A 75 -3.55 -0.02 5.02
C CYS A 75 -4.05 1.34 4.50
N ALA A 76 -5.23 1.37 3.89
CA ALA A 76 -5.98 2.60 3.65
C ALA A 76 -7.30 2.56 4.43
N TRP A 77 -7.73 3.67 5.03
CA TRP A 77 -8.96 3.70 5.82
C TRP A 77 -9.64 5.07 5.78
N ASP A 78 -10.97 5.07 5.80
CA ASP A 78 -11.78 6.25 6.13
C ASP A 78 -12.24 6.23 7.60
N LYS A 79 -12.48 5.04 8.13
CA LYS A 79 -12.98 4.79 9.48
C LYS A 79 -12.03 3.87 10.24
N LYS A 80 -12.02 4.01 11.56
CA LYS A 80 -11.10 3.30 12.46
C LYS A 80 -11.24 1.78 12.36
N GLU A 81 -12.45 1.29 12.08
CA GLU A 81 -12.76 -0.13 11.98
C GLU A 81 -12.09 -0.80 10.77
N GLU A 82 -11.61 -0.02 9.81
CA GLU A 82 -10.95 -0.51 8.60
C GLU A 82 -9.42 -0.66 8.79
N ILE A 83 -8.88 -0.18 9.90
CA ILE A 83 -7.46 -0.26 10.23
C ILE A 83 -7.12 -1.72 10.56
N ASN A 84 -6.30 -2.34 9.72
CA ASN A 84 -5.83 -3.71 9.94
C ASN A 84 -4.82 -3.79 11.11
N ASP A 85 -4.59 -5.01 11.63
CA ASP A 85 -3.75 -5.24 12.81
C ASP A 85 -2.33 -4.69 12.63
N SER A 86 -1.72 -4.88 11.45
CA SER A 86 -0.37 -4.37 11.16
C SER A 86 -0.30 -2.85 11.20
N ALA A 87 -1.28 -2.15 10.63
CA ALA A 87 -1.36 -0.69 10.71
C ALA A 87 -1.64 -0.23 12.13
N LEU A 88 -2.50 -0.92 12.87
CA LEU A 88 -2.84 -0.61 14.25
C LEU A 88 -1.61 -0.68 15.16
N GLU A 89 -0.76 -1.70 15.01
CA GLU A 89 0.50 -1.83 15.74
C GLU A 89 1.45 -0.66 15.44
N ILE A 90 1.62 -0.30 14.16
CA ILE A 90 2.48 0.81 13.75
C ILE A 90 1.97 2.14 14.32
N LEU A 91 0.67 2.41 14.21
CA LEU A 91 0.06 3.65 14.71
C LEU A 91 0.17 3.76 16.23
N LYS A 92 0.01 2.65 16.96
CA LYS A 92 0.19 2.61 18.43
C LYS A 92 1.64 2.75 18.87
N SER A 93 2.60 2.36 18.03
CA SER A 93 4.03 2.42 18.37
C SER A 93 4.60 3.85 18.43
N SER A 94 3.85 4.85 17.93
CA SER A 94 4.30 6.24 17.86
C SER A 94 3.21 7.21 18.32
N VAL A 95 3.51 7.99 19.35
CA VAL A 95 2.64 9.06 19.87
C VAL A 95 2.24 10.05 18.76
N LYS A 96 3.12 10.27 17.78
CA LYS A 96 2.88 11.15 16.63
C LYS A 96 1.66 10.74 15.81
N PHE A 97 1.30 9.46 15.78
CA PHE A 97 0.21 8.94 14.94
C PHE A 97 -1.07 8.62 15.74
N SER A 98 -1.07 8.86 17.05
CA SER A 98 -2.21 8.60 17.92
C SER A 98 -3.50 9.31 17.50
N TYR A 99 -3.40 10.48 16.86
CA TYR A 99 -4.55 11.23 16.37
C TYR A 99 -5.30 10.54 15.22
N LEU A 100 -4.64 9.60 14.50
CA LEU A 100 -5.26 8.81 13.43
C LEU A 100 -6.13 7.67 13.96
N LEU A 101 -6.15 7.46 15.28
CA LEU A 101 -6.92 6.44 15.98
C LEU A 101 -8.15 7.00 16.73
N ASN A 102 -8.39 8.31 16.66
CA ASN A 102 -9.53 8.99 17.30
C ASN A 102 -10.59 9.34 16.27
#